data_AF-A0AAJ2MP88-F1
#
_entry.id   AF-A0AAJ2MP88-F1
#
_cell.length_a   1.000
_cell.length_b   1.000
_cell.length_c   1.000
_cell.angle_alpha   90.00
_cell.angle_beta   90.00
_cell.angle_gamma   90.00
#
_symmetry.space_group_name_H-M   'P 1'
#
loop_
_entity.id
_entity.type
_entity.pdbx_description
1 polymer ?
#
loop_
_entity_poly.entity_id
_entity_poly.type
_entity_poly.pdbx_seq_one_letter_code
_entity_poly.pdbx_strand_id
1 'polypeptide(L)' 'MTFEVMETIKSKNKTKTKKTKFDKHEDALRYAAESKHRTEVYQLEYRKIN' A
#
# COMPACT_ATOMS: atom_id res chain seq x y z
N MET A 1 5.85 -13.63 -2.20
CA MET A 1 4.96 -12.65 -2.85
C MET A 1 4.61 -11.64 -1.77
N THR A 2 4.88 -10.36 -1.98
CA THR A 2 4.62 -9.31 -0.97
C THR A 2 3.70 -8.29 -1.61
N PHE A 3 2.80 -7.71 -0.84
CA PHE A 3 1.90 -6.65 -1.28
C PHE A 3 2.30 -5.36 -0.58
N GLU A 4 2.34 -4.25 -1.31
CA GLU A 4 2.61 -2.92 -0.75
C GLU A 4 1.39 -2.04 -0.96
N VAL A 5 0.83 -1.51 0.13
CA VAL A 5 -0.22 -0.50 0.08
C VAL A 5 0.41 0.87 0.26
N MET A 6 0.22 1.74 -0.73
CA MET A 6 0.59 3.15 -0.67
C MET A 6 -0.63 4.00 -0.35
N GLU A 7 -0.63 4.64 0.81
CA GLU A 7 -1.72 5.48 1.30
C GLU A 7 -1.33 6.96 1.20
N THR A 8 -2.07 7.74 0.41
CA THR A 8 -1.81 9.17 0.17
C THR A 8 -2.70 10.04 1.04
N ILE A 9 -2.09 10.66 2.06
CA ILE A 9 -2.72 11.52 3.05
C ILE A 9 -2.50 12.97 2.62
N LYS A 10 -3.56 13.63 2.14
CA LYS A 10 -3.54 15.07 1.86
C LYS A 10 -3.99 15.84 3.10
N SER A 11 -3.13 16.72 3.60
CA SER A 11 -3.45 17.72 4.61
C SER A 11 -3.36 19.12 4.00
N LYS A 12 -3.98 20.13 4.64
CA LYS A 12 -4.12 21.50 4.11
C LYS A 12 -2.84 22.12 3.51
N ASN A 13 -1.65 21.75 4.01
CA ASN A 13 -0.38 22.30 3.55
C ASN A 13 0.64 21.26 3.03
N LYS A 14 0.38 19.96 3.16
CA LYS A 14 1.34 18.90 2.79
C LYS A 14 0.62 17.62 2.37
N THR A 15 1.16 16.95 1.36
CA THR A 15 0.79 15.57 1.02
C THR A 15 1.86 14.63 1.56
N LYS A 16 1.44 13.56 2.23
CA LYS A 16 2.32 12.50 2.71
C LYS A 16 1.87 11.18 2.10
N THR A 17 2.82 10.30 1.79
CA THR A 17 2.53 8.93 1.36
C THR A 17 3.09 7.98 2.40
N LYS A 18 2.23 7.12 2.95
CA LYS A 18 2.60 6.03 3.86
C LYS A 18 2.64 4.73 3.08
N LYS A 19 3.70 3.94 3.27
CA LYS A 19 3.85 2.62 2.64
C LYS A 19 3.75 1.54 3.71
N THR A 20 2.88 0.56 3.49
CA THR A 20 2.69 -0.57 4.41
C THR A 20 2.81 -1.87 3.60
N LYS A 21 3.63 -2.81 4.08
CA LYS A 21 3.85 -4.09 3.41
C LYS A 21 3.05 -5.20 4.10
N PHE A 22 2.53 -6.11 3.30
CA PHE A 22 1.72 -7.26 3.72
C PHE A 22 2.19 -8.52 2.98
N ASP A 23 2.14 -9.66 3.65
CA ASP A 23 2.46 -10.95 3.03
C ASP A 23 1.24 -11.60 2.36
N LYS A 24 0.03 -11.11 2.67
CA LYS A 24 -1.25 -11.61 2.14
C LYS A 24 -2.01 -10.53 1.38
N HIS A 25 -2.57 -10.91 0.24
CA HIS A 25 -3.36 -10.01 -0.59
C HIS A 25 -4.60 -9.51 0.13
N GLU A 26 -5.31 -10.41 0.82
CA GLU A 26 -6.55 -10.08 1.54
C GLU A 26 -6.32 -9.03 2.64
N ASP A 27 -5.20 -9.10 3.35
CA ASP A 27 -4.86 -8.14 4.40
C ASP A 27 -4.53 -6.77 3.81
N ALA A 28 -3.82 -6.74 2.67
CA ALA A 28 -3.56 -5.50 1.93
C ALA A 28 -4.85 -4.84 1.44
N LEU A 29 -5.78 -5.63 0.91
CA LEU A 29 -7.10 -5.15 0.48
C LEU A 29 -7.94 -4.65 1.65
N ARG A 30 -7.94 -5.36 2.78
CA ARG A 30 -8.66 -4.95 3.99
C ARG A 30 -8.14 -3.60 4.50
N TYR A 31 -6.82 -3.44 4.61
CA TYR A 31 -6.19 -2.17 4.99
C TYR A 31 -6.56 -1.04 4.01
N ALA A 32 -6.53 -1.32 2.70
CA ALA A 32 -6.88 -0.33 1.69
C ALA A 32 -8.35 0.10 1.76
N ALA A 33 -9.27 -0.82 2.06
CA ALA A 33 -10.70 -0.57 2.20
C ALA A 33 -11.07 0.19 3.48
N GLU A 34 -10.32 0.00 4.57
CA GLU A 34 -10.53 0.70 5.85
C GLU A 34 -9.93 2.12 5.85
N SER A 35 -9.05 2.43 4.90
CA SER A 35 -8.44 3.76 4.80
C SER A 35 -9.45 4.83 4.36
N LYS A 36 -9.40 5.98 5.03
CA LYS A 36 -10.15 7.19 4.63
C LYS A 36 -9.41 8.02 3.57
N HIS A 37 -8.28 7.51 3.08
CA HIS A 37 -7.39 8.18 2.17
C HIS A 37 -7.28 7.40 0.86
N ARG A 38 -6.75 8.05 -0.18
CA ARG A 38 -6.53 7.37 -1.46
C ARG A 38 -5.43 6.33 -1.27
N THR A 39 -5.77 5.07 -1.45
CA THR A 39 -4.87 3.92 -1.33
C THR A 39 -4.65 3.24 -2.68
N GLU A 40 -3.43 2.77 -2.92
CA GLU A 40 -3.05 1.98 -4.08
C GLU A 40 -2.35 0.70 -3.60
N VAL A 41 -2.76 -0.46 -4.11
CA VAL A 41 -2.21 -1.77 -3.73
C VAL A 41 -1.34 -2.30 -4.87
N TYR A 42 -0.07 -2.61 -4.58
CA TYR A 42 0.88 -3.16 -5.53
C TYR A 42 1.27 -4.57 -5.12
N GLN A 43 1.26 -5.51 -6.07
CA GLN A 43 1.88 -6.81 -5.90
C GLN A 43 3.36 -6.70 -6.24
N LEU A 44 4.21 -6.92 -5.25
CA LEU A 44 5.67 -6.98 -5.40
C LEU A 44 6.09 -8.42 -5.68
N GLU A 45 6.40 -8.69 -6.94
CA GLU A 45 7.14 -9.87 -7.35
C GLU A 45 8.63 -9.51 -7.41
N TYR A 46 9.40 -9.91 -6.38
CA TYR A 46 10.85 -9.89 -6.52
C TYR A 46 11.22 -10.91 -7.59
N ARG A 47 11.50 -10.44 -8.81
CA ARG A 47 12.31 -11.22 -9.74
C ARG A 47 13.65 -11.43 -9.05
N LYS A 48 13.89 -12.64 -8.55
CA LYS A 48 15.25 -13.09 -8.26
C LYS A 48 15.98 -13.03 -9.59
N ILE A 49 16.81 -12.02 -9.77
CA ILE A 49 17.80 -12.01 -10.84
C ILE A 49 18.73 -13.17 -10.49
N ASN A 50 18.69 -14.22 -11.30
CA ASN A 50 19.60 -15.36 -11.21
C ASN A 50 20.19 -15.58 -12.61
#